data_AF-A0A423W447-F1
#
_entry.id   AF-A0A423W447-F1
#
_cell.length_a   1.000
_cell.length_b   1.000
_cell.length_c   1.000
_cell.angle_alpha   90.00
_cell.angle_beta   90.00
_cell.angle_gamma   90.00
#
_symmetry.space_group_name_H-M   'P 1'
#
loop_
_entity.id
_entity.type
_entity.pdbx_description
1 polymer ?
#
loop_
_entity_poly.entity_id
_entity_poly.type
_entity_poly.pdbx_seq_one_letter_code
_entity_poly.pdbx_strand_id
1 'polypeptide(L)'
;MSSLKFVASSLDAIQKHAGTRHKPLTESIEKAQAALKEADPRFPDPEVIFAPLQMASRSGNVQLSTTALDCIGKLVSSSYFSATSEPPAETPPADDATAAAPEQRAPLIERAIDTICDCFQGETTPVEIQLQIVKSLLAAVLNDKIVVHGAGLLKAVRQVYNVFLLSRNTNNQQIAQGTLVQMVGTVFERVKTRLHLKETRINLAKLRNGESNATFDRQDSLDGNGANGEEGGESAEASDPEPSTSEQPGDEGPKLTLKDLEHRKSFDDSNMGDGPTMVTKLKGNRKSARSVSEQSNAETTVTDRDQDDSQESLEAEDEIYVRDAYLVFRSFCNLSTKNLPPDMLYELRGQPMRSKLISLHLIHTLLNNHISVFTSPLCTITSTKSNEPTSFLQAIKFYLCLSISRNGASSVDRVFEVCCDIFWLMLKFMRAPFKVSGPIPKC
;
A
#
# COMPACT_ATOMS: atom_id res chain seq x y z
N MET A 1 8.26 27.67 8.36
CA MET A 1 8.52 28.59 7.22
C MET A 1 7.45 28.35 6.17
N SER A 2 6.88 29.40 5.56
CA SER A 2 5.95 29.25 4.42
C SER A 2 6.66 28.48 3.29
N SER A 3 5.98 27.53 2.64
CA SER A 3 6.54 26.71 1.55
C SER A 3 7.14 27.58 0.43
N LEU A 4 6.53 28.73 0.14
CA LEU A 4 7.03 29.73 -0.82
C LEU A 4 8.45 30.26 -0.50
N LYS A 5 8.75 30.51 0.79
CA LYS A 5 10.07 31.04 1.18
C LYS A 5 11.19 30.02 0.97
N PHE A 6 10.87 28.74 1.20
CA PHE A 6 11.83 27.67 0.98
C PHE A 6 12.09 27.45 -0.52
N VAL A 7 11.05 27.53 -1.37
CA VAL A 7 11.21 27.44 -2.83
C VAL A 7 12.09 28.58 -3.35
N ALA A 8 11.81 29.82 -2.93
CA ALA A 8 12.63 30.98 -3.32
C ALA A 8 14.10 30.81 -2.92
N SER A 9 14.36 30.39 -1.67
CA SER A 9 15.73 30.12 -1.20
C SER A 9 16.44 29.01 -2.00
N SER A 10 15.70 28.00 -2.46
CA SER A 10 16.25 26.90 -3.25
C SER A 10 16.61 27.38 -4.66
N LEU A 11 15.75 28.18 -5.29
CA LEU A 11 16.01 28.78 -6.60
C LEU A 11 17.23 29.71 -6.56
N ASP A 12 17.36 30.53 -5.52
CA ASP A 12 18.53 31.41 -5.33
C ASP A 12 19.82 30.62 -5.18
N ALA A 13 19.80 29.49 -4.45
CA ALA A 13 20.95 28.60 -4.31
C ALA A 13 21.33 27.96 -5.65
N ILE A 14 20.35 27.47 -6.40
CA ILE A 14 20.57 26.90 -7.75
C ILE A 14 21.17 27.97 -8.68
N GLN A 15 20.64 29.20 -8.67
CA GLN A 15 21.16 30.29 -9.50
C GLN A 15 22.63 30.60 -9.19
N LYS A 16 22.99 30.68 -7.91
CA LYS A 16 24.38 30.93 -7.47
C LYS A 16 25.34 29.84 -7.94
N HIS A 17 24.91 28.58 -7.92
CA HIS A 17 25.75 27.44 -8.32
C HIS A 17 25.78 27.20 -9.84
N ALA A 18 24.73 27.57 -10.57
CA ALA A 18 24.65 27.42 -12.03
C ALA A 18 25.55 28.43 -12.78
N GLY A 19 25.71 29.63 -12.21
CA GLY A 19 26.47 30.73 -12.82
C GLY A 19 25.94 31.11 -14.22
N THR A 20 26.82 31.62 -15.08
CA THR A 20 26.46 32.04 -16.46
C THR A 20 26.51 30.91 -17.50
N ARG A 21 26.90 29.70 -17.10
CA ARG A 21 27.16 28.58 -18.03
C ARG A 21 25.89 27.89 -18.52
N HIS A 22 24.77 28.01 -17.81
CA HIS A 22 23.51 27.36 -18.15
C HIS A 22 22.40 28.37 -18.44
N LYS A 23 22.53 29.09 -19.57
CA LYS A 23 21.56 30.14 -19.97
C LYS A 23 20.09 29.69 -19.88
N PRO A 24 19.68 28.50 -20.38
CA PRO A 24 18.28 28.05 -20.27
C PRO A 24 17.82 27.83 -18.82
N LEU A 25 18.70 27.34 -17.95
CA LEU A 25 18.40 27.14 -16.53
C LEU A 25 18.24 28.49 -15.82
N THR A 26 19.14 29.44 -16.09
CA THR A 26 19.09 30.79 -15.49
C THR A 26 17.81 31.52 -15.89
N GLU A 27 17.45 31.51 -17.18
CA GLU A 27 16.19 32.10 -17.67
C GLU A 27 14.95 31.44 -17.01
N SER A 28 14.97 30.12 -16.85
CA SER A 28 13.88 29.40 -16.18
C SER A 28 13.78 29.72 -14.69
N ILE A 29 14.91 29.96 -14.01
CA ILE A 29 14.93 30.37 -12.60
C ILE A 29 14.38 31.78 -12.44
N GLU A 30 14.81 32.72 -13.30
CA GLU A 30 14.34 34.10 -13.28
C GLU A 30 12.82 34.17 -13.51
N LYS A 31 12.30 33.38 -14.46
CA LYS A 31 10.86 33.23 -14.68
C LYS A 31 10.13 32.70 -13.45
N ALA A 32 10.66 31.69 -12.78
CA ALA A 32 10.08 31.12 -11.57
C ALA A 32 10.11 32.09 -10.38
N GLN A 33 11.20 32.84 -10.20
CA GLN A 33 11.33 33.87 -9.17
C GLN A 33 10.37 35.04 -9.42
N ALA A 34 10.17 35.46 -10.68
CA ALA A 34 9.18 36.47 -11.03
C ALA A 34 7.77 36.01 -10.69
N ALA A 35 7.40 34.79 -11.09
CA ALA A 35 6.08 34.22 -10.80
C ALA A 35 5.82 34.07 -9.29
N LEU A 36 6.84 33.72 -8.49
CA LEU A 36 6.73 33.67 -7.02
C LEU A 36 6.44 35.05 -6.40
N LYS A 37 7.04 36.12 -6.93
CA LYS A 37 6.82 37.49 -6.45
C LYS A 37 5.43 38.01 -6.82
N GLU A 38 4.95 37.70 -8.02
CA GLU A 38 3.64 38.12 -8.50
C GLU A 38 2.49 37.37 -7.82
N ALA A 39 2.70 36.10 -7.49
CA ALA A 39 1.65 35.27 -6.92
C ALA A 39 1.43 35.48 -5.40
N ASP A 40 2.40 36.03 -4.65
CA ASP A 40 2.35 36.20 -3.19
C ASP A 40 1.04 36.92 -2.74
N PRO A 41 0.16 36.30 -1.91
CA PRO A 41 0.34 35.10 -1.08
C PRO A 41 -0.17 33.76 -1.64
N ARG A 42 -0.64 33.71 -2.89
CA ARG A 42 -1.00 32.47 -3.60
C ARG A 42 0.25 31.77 -4.13
N PHE A 43 0.11 30.48 -4.47
CA PHE A 43 1.15 29.78 -5.21
C PHE A 43 1.03 30.02 -6.72
N PRO A 44 2.16 30.17 -7.43
CA PRO A 44 2.16 30.21 -8.88
C PRO A 44 1.81 28.84 -9.48
N ASP A 45 1.68 28.78 -10.81
CA ASP A 45 1.52 27.51 -11.53
C ASP A 45 2.68 26.54 -11.19
N PRO A 46 2.37 25.32 -10.69
CA PRO A 46 3.37 24.31 -10.38
C PRO A 46 4.35 23.98 -11.50
N GLU A 47 3.96 24.09 -12.77
CA GLU A 47 4.84 23.82 -13.92
C GLU A 47 6.00 24.81 -14.00
N VAL A 48 5.73 26.09 -13.71
CA VAL A 48 6.73 27.16 -13.75
C VAL A 48 7.80 26.93 -12.69
N ILE A 49 7.42 26.38 -11.53
CA ILE A 49 8.35 26.05 -10.45
C ILE A 49 9.09 24.73 -10.72
N PHE A 50 8.41 23.74 -11.31
CA PHE A 50 9.00 22.43 -11.55
C PHE A 50 10.09 22.45 -12.62
N ALA A 51 9.92 23.24 -13.69
CA ALA A 51 10.86 23.29 -14.81
C ALA A 51 12.34 23.57 -14.43
N PRO A 52 12.68 24.64 -13.67
CA PRO A 52 14.07 24.89 -13.29
C PRO A 52 14.62 23.82 -12.35
N LEU A 53 13.79 23.26 -11.47
CA LEU A 53 14.20 22.18 -10.57
C LEU A 53 14.53 20.90 -11.35
N GLN A 54 13.71 20.56 -12.34
CA GLN A 54 13.96 19.42 -13.21
C GLN A 54 15.27 19.59 -13.98
N MET A 55 15.52 20.77 -14.57
CA MET A 55 16.78 21.05 -15.26
C MET A 55 17.99 20.97 -14.33
N ALA A 56 17.90 21.56 -13.14
CA ALA A 56 18.98 21.52 -12.14
C ALA A 56 19.30 20.08 -11.68
N SER A 57 18.28 19.24 -11.51
CA SER A 57 18.45 17.84 -11.11
C SER A 57 19.29 17.03 -12.11
N ARG A 58 19.17 17.36 -13.41
CA ARG A 58 19.84 16.69 -14.54
C ARG A 58 21.18 17.35 -14.93
N SER A 59 21.65 18.34 -14.19
CA SER A 59 22.86 19.10 -14.54
C SER A 59 24.18 18.31 -14.40
N GLY A 60 24.15 17.19 -13.67
CA GLY A 60 25.36 16.43 -13.30
C GLY A 60 26.22 17.09 -12.22
N ASN A 61 25.87 18.31 -11.78
CA ASN A 61 26.55 18.99 -10.68
C ASN A 61 25.91 18.58 -9.34
N VAL A 62 26.72 18.07 -8.42
CA VAL A 62 26.27 17.56 -7.11
C VAL A 62 25.45 18.59 -6.32
N GLN A 63 25.86 19.86 -6.28
CA GLN A 63 25.18 20.89 -5.50
C GLN A 63 23.83 21.29 -6.12
N LEU A 64 23.80 21.43 -7.45
CA LEU A 64 22.56 21.70 -8.18
C LEU A 64 21.57 20.54 -8.03
N SER A 65 22.03 19.31 -8.25
CA SER A 65 21.18 18.13 -8.17
C SER A 65 20.64 17.91 -6.75
N THR A 66 21.48 18.01 -5.72
CA THR A 66 21.01 17.82 -4.33
C THR A 66 20.02 18.89 -3.89
N THR A 67 20.27 20.16 -4.23
CA THR A 67 19.34 21.27 -3.91
C THR A 67 18.01 21.14 -4.64
N ALA A 68 18.06 20.76 -5.93
CA ALA A 68 16.86 20.52 -6.72
C ALA A 68 16.04 19.34 -6.17
N LEU A 69 16.68 18.22 -5.88
CA LEU A 69 16.02 17.03 -5.34
C LEU A 69 15.39 17.27 -3.97
N ASP A 70 16.06 18.00 -3.08
CA ASP A 70 15.50 18.41 -1.78
C ASP A 70 14.26 19.29 -1.97
N CYS A 71 14.33 20.25 -2.90
CA CYS A 71 13.21 21.13 -3.20
C CYS A 71 12.02 20.37 -3.79
N ILE A 72 12.25 19.49 -4.77
CA ILE A 72 11.19 18.65 -5.36
C ILE A 72 10.54 17.78 -4.27
N GLY A 73 11.33 17.13 -3.43
CA GLY A 73 10.82 16.29 -2.33
C GLY A 73 9.90 17.06 -1.37
N LYS A 74 10.27 18.29 -1.00
CA LYS A 74 9.44 19.16 -0.14
C LYS A 74 8.20 19.71 -0.84
N LEU A 75 8.25 19.92 -2.14
CA LEU A 75 7.07 20.33 -2.92
C LEU A 75 6.06 19.20 -3.08
N VAL A 76 6.54 17.96 -3.29
CA VAL A 76 5.71 16.76 -3.18
C VAL A 76 5.12 16.66 -1.77
N SER A 77 5.95 16.82 -0.72
CA SER A 77 5.49 16.68 0.65
C SER A 77 4.44 17.73 1.07
N SER A 78 4.48 18.93 0.47
CA SER A 78 3.52 20.01 0.73
C SER A 78 2.25 19.96 -0.13
N SER A 79 2.06 18.90 -0.93
CA SER A 79 0.92 18.73 -1.85
C SER A 79 0.84 19.77 -2.97
N TYR A 80 1.93 20.50 -3.22
CA TYR A 80 1.95 21.55 -4.23
C TYR A 80 1.79 20.98 -5.65
N PHE A 81 2.39 19.83 -5.93
CA PHE A 81 2.27 19.12 -7.21
C PHE A 81 0.97 18.31 -7.38
N SER A 82 0.06 18.37 -6.40
CA SER A 82 -1.25 17.68 -6.43
C SER A 82 -2.43 18.66 -6.44
N ALA A 83 -2.17 19.96 -6.54
CA ALA A 83 -3.18 21.01 -6.46
C ALA A 83 -3.94 21.25 -7.78
N THR A 84 -3.40 20.79 -8.91
CA THR A 84 -3.91 21.11 -10.26
C THR A 84 -4.51 19.93 -11.02
N SER A 85 -4.61 18.75 -10.39
CA SER A 85 -5.34 17.62 -10.97
C SER A 85 -6.84 17.81 -10.70
N GLU A 86 -7.51 18.61 -11.54
CA GLU A 86 -8.94 18.41 -11.77
C GLU A 86 -9.15 16.99 -12.33
N PRO A 87 -10.23 16.29 -11.96
CA PRO A 87 -10.57 15.01 -12.59
C PRO A 87 -10.74 15.24 -14.10
N PRO A 88 -10.36 14.28 -14.96
CA PRO A 88 -10.80 14.32 -16.34
C PRO A 88 -12.32 14.37 -16.36
N ALA A 89 -12.89 15.35 -17.07
CA ALA A 89 -14.29 15.27 -17.47
C ALA A 89 -14.52 13.92 -18.14
N GLU A 90 -15.66 13.30 -17.82
CA GLU A 90 -16.08 11.98 -18.27
C GLU A 90 -15.68 11.71 -19.73
N THR A 91 -15.04 10.57 -19.95
CA THR A 91 -14.77 10.04 -21.30
C THR A 91 -16.05 10.07 -22.13
N PRO A 92 -16.05 10.71 -23.32
CA PRO A 92 -17.18 10.56 -24.23
C PRO A 92 -17.32 9.08 -24.63
N PRO A 93 -18.54 8.61 -24.94
CA PRO A 93 -18.76 7.23 -25.37
C PRO A 93 -17.93 6.90 -26.62
N ALA A 94 -17.43 5.67 -26.63
CA ALA A 94 -16.49 5.14 -27.61
C ALA A 94 -17.18 4.88 -28.96
N ASP A 95 -17.37 5.93 -29.75
CA ASP A 95 -17.81 5.82 -31.16
C ASP A 95 -17.00 6.79 -32.04
N ASP A 96 -15.67 6.63 -32.10
CA ASP A 96 -14.90 6.91 -33.32
C ASP A 96 -13.43 6.47 -33.21
N ALA A 97 -13.10 5.36 -33.88
CA ALA A 97 -11.80 4.67 -33.79
C ALA A 97 -10.67 5.29 -34.63
N THR A 98 -10.68 6.59 -34.93
CA THR A 98 -9.65 7.22 -35.79
C THR A 98 -9.06 8.55 -35.30
N ALA A 99 -9.38 9.01 -34.08
CA ALA A 99 -8.68 10.13 -33.48
C ALA A 99 -7.67 9.61 -32.43
N ALA A 100 -6.38 9.84 -32.65
CA ALA A 100 -5.38 9.65 -31.60
C ALA A 100 -5.81 10.46 -30.38
N ALA A 101 -6.14 9.75 -29.29
CA ALA A 101 -6.49 10.38 -28.03
C ALA A 101 -5.36 11.36 -27.64
N PRO A 102 -5.67 12.60 -27.22
CA PRO A 102 -4.63 13.53 -26.80
C PRO A 102 -3.84 12.86 -25.68
N GLU A 103 -2.53 12.70 -25.85
CA GLU A 103 -1.63 12.16 -24.82
C GLU A 103 -1.82 12.99 -23.54
N GLN A 104 -2.65 12.50 -22.62
CA GLN A 104 -2.87 13.13 -21.34
C GLN A 104 -1.52 13.12 -20.61
N ARG A 105 -0.94 14.31 -20.46
CA ARG A 105 0.38 14.49 -19.86
C ARG A 105 0.36 13.89 -18.44
N ALA A 106 1.33 13.04 -18.14
CA ALA A 106 1.41 12.34 -16.85
C ALA A 106 1.31 13.33 -15.66
N PRO A 107 0.65 12.93 -14.55
CA PRO A 107 0.48 13.76 -13.37
C PRO A 107 1.80 14.37 -12.92
N LEU A 108 1.78 15.64 -12.48
CA LEU A 108 3.01 16.34 -12.09
C LEU A 108 3.75 15.63 -10.95
N ILE A 109 3.03 14.99 -10.03
CA ILE A 109 3.61 14.18 -8.97
C ILE A 109 4.36 12.96 -9.51
N GLU A 110 3.86 12.31 -10.56
CA GLU A 110 4.52 11.18 -11.22
C GLU A 110 5.82 11.66 -11.88
N ARG A 111 5.75 12.75 -12.65
CA ARG A 111 6.95 13.36 -13.26
C ARG A 111 7.99 13.83 -12.24
N ALA A 112 7.54 14.29 -11.08
CA ALA A 112 8.44 14.66 -9.98
C ALA A 112 9.17 13.44 -9.40
N ILE A 113 8.43 12.34 -9.14
CA ILE A 113 9.02 11.07 -8.70
C ILE A 113 9.97 10.51 -9.77
N ASP A 114 9.58 10.55 -11.04
CA ASP A 114 10.42 10.15 -12.16
C ASP A 114 11.73 10.92 -12.21
N THR A 115 11.65 12.24 -12.11
CA THR A 115 12.81 13.12 -12.10
C THR A 115 13.76 12.80 -10.94
N ILE A 116 13.21 12.49 -9.75
CA ILE A 116 14.02 12.04 -8.61
C ILE A 116 14.70 10.70 -8.89
N CYS A 117 13.97 9.73 -9.46
CA CYS A 117 14.50 8.40 -9.74
C CYS A 117 15.57 8.42 -10.84
N ASP A 118 15.38 9.20 -11.90
CA ASP A 118 16.31 9.35 -13.03
C ASP A 118 17.69 9.87 -12.60
N CYS A 119 17.79 10.52 -11.43
CA CYS A 119 19.07 10.99 -10.90
C CYS A 119 19.98 9.86 -10.41
N PHE A 120 19.48 8.62 -10.29
CA PHE A 120 20.29 7.45 -9.94
C PHE A 120 20.70 6.67 -11.19
N GLN A 121 21.99 6.68 -11.50
CA GLN A 121 22.57 6.03 -12.68
C GLN A 121 23.46 4.83 -12.29
N GLY A 122 23.14 4.19 -11.16
CA GLY A 122 23.92 3.09 -10.60
C GLY A 122 25.03 3.55 -9.65
N GLU A 123 26.03 2.70 -9.47
CA GLU A 123 27.08 2.85 -8.45
C GLU A 123 28.00 4.07 -8.62
N THR A 124 28.07 4.64 -9.83
CA THR A 124 28.86 5.84 -10.15
C THR A 124 28.17 7.14 -9.75
N THR A 125 26.88 7.09 -9.37
CA THR A 125 26.15 8.26 -8.89
C THR A 125 26.84 8.83 -7.63
N PRO A 126 27.10 10.14 -7.53
CA PRO A 126 27.68 10.76 -6.33
C PRO A 126 26.92 10.40 -5.05
N VAL A 127 27.64 10.13 -3.96
CA VAL A 127 27.06 9.60 -2.71
C VAL A 127 26.06 10.57 -2.07
N GLU A 128 26.26 11.87 -2.26
CA GLU A 128 25.38 12.93 -1.79
C GLU A 128 24.06 12.92 -2.57
N ILE A 129 24.11 12.70 -3.88
CA ILE A 129 22.93 12.58 -4.73
C ILE A 129 22.16 11.32 -4.36
N GLN A 130 22.83 10.17 -4.20
CA GLN A 130 22.19 8.92 -3.77
C GLN A 130 21.42 9.11 -2.45
N LEU A 131 22.04 9.75 -1.46
CA LEU A 131 21.42 10.01 -0.17
C LEU A 131 20.22 10.96 -0.31
N GLN A 132 20.33 11.98 -1.16
CA GLN A 132 19.25 12.93 -1.37
C GLN A 132 18.05 12.29 -2.10
N ILE A 133 18.29 11.38 -3.04
CA ILE A 133 17.24 10.58 -3.70
C ILE A 133 16.45 9.80 -2.64
N VAL A 134 17.13 9.08 -1.76
CA VAL A 134 16.50 8.29 -0.69
C VAL A 134 15.64 9.18 0.21
N LYS A 135 16.18 10.34 0.63
CA LYS A 135 15.45 11.31 1.47
C LYS A 135 14.22 11.90 0.77
N SER A 136 14.35 12.29 -0.50
CA SER A 136 13.24 12.89 -1.25
C SER A 136 12.12 11.90 -1.55
N LEU A 137 12.46 10.64 -1.88
CA LEU A 137 11.47 9.58 -2.07
C LEU A 137 10.79 9.18 -0.74
N LEU A 138 11.54 9.15 0.36
CA LEU A 138 10.96 8.93 1.68
C LEU A 138 9.93 10.02 2.02
N ALA A 139 10.28 11.29 1.83
CA ALA A 139 9.38 12.42 2.07
C ALA A 139 8.13 12.38 1.18
N ALA A 140 8.24 11.87 -0.05
CA ALA A 140 7.10 11.69 -0.95
C ALA A 140 6.14 10.59 -0.45
N VAL A 141 6.67 9.48 0.07
CA VAL A 141 5.85 8.31 0.47
C VAL A 141 5.30 8.42 1.90
N LEU A 142 6.08 8.93 2.85
CA LEU A 142 5.71 9.09 4.27
C LEU A 142 5.04 10.44 4.57
N ASN A 143 4.32 10.99 3.60
CA ASN A 143 3.64 12.27 3.73
C ASN A 143 2.35 12.17 4.59
N ASP A 144 2.10 13.20 5.40
CA ASP A 144 0.97 13.37 6.32
C ASP A 144 -0.23 14.11 5.70
N LYS A 145 -0.06 14.71 4.52
CA LYS A 145 -1.08 15.46 3.77
C LYS A 145 -1.61 14.72 2.54
N ILE A 146 -0.73 13.99 1.85
CA ILE A 146 -1.11 13.19 0.67
C ILE A 146 -0.51 11.81 0.73
N VAL A 147 -1.21 10.86 0.11
CA VAL A 147 -0.73 9.50 -0.13
C VAL A 147 -0.62 9.29 -1.63
N VAL A 148 0.55 8.90 -2.10
CA VAL A 148 0.78 8.49 -3.50
C VAL A 148 0.56 6.99 -3.63
N HIS A 149 -0.19 6.59 -4.65
CA HIS A 149 -0.57 5.22 -4.93
C HIS A 149 -0.07 4.75 -6.30
N GLY A 150 -0.08 3.43 -6.54
CA GLY A 150 0.18 2.84 -7.85
C GLY A 150 1.63 3.00 -8.34
N ALA A 151 1.81 3.29 -9.64
CA ALA A 151 3.12 3.37 -10.30
C ALA A 151 4.11 4.30 -9.58
N GLY A 152 3.69 5.50 -9.16
CA GLY A 152 4.55 6.42 -8.43
C GLY A 152 5.10 5.84 -7.11
N LEU A 153 4.25 5.17 -6.33
CA LEU A 153 4.66 4.50 -5.08
C LEU A 153 5.65 3.38 -5.36
N LEU A 154 5.31 2.47 -6.28
CA LEU A 154 6.13 1.30 -6.57
C LEU A 154 7.46 1.69 -7.20
N LYS A 155 7.50 2.73 -8.04
CA LYS A 155 8.74 3.29 -8.58
C LYS A 155 9.63 3.84 -7.47
N ALA A 156 9.08 4.57 -6.50
CA ALA A 156 9.83 5.07 -5.35
C ALA A 156 10.43 3.92 -4.51
N VAL A 157 9.63 2.91 -4.16
CA VAL A 157 10.11 1.74 -3.39
C VAL A 157 11.20 0.99 -4.14
N ARG A 158 11.01 0.72 -5.43
CA ARG A 158 12.02 0.07 -6.29
C ARG A 158 13.30 0.88 -6.38
N GLN A 159 13.20 2.20 -6.47
CA GLN A 159 14.38 3.05 -6.56
C GLN A 159 15.20 3.07 -5.27
N VAL A 160 14.55 3.15 -4.10
CA VAL A 160 15.27 3.04 -2.81
C VAL A 160 15.91 1.65 -2.67
N TYR A 161 15.23 0.60 -3.12
CA TYR A 161 15.79 -0.76 -3.18
C TYR A 161 17.03 -0.83 -4.09
N ASN A 162 17.00 -0.18 -5.25
CA ASN A 162 18.15 -0.12 -6.15
C ASN A 162 19.33 0.65 -5.53
N VAL A 163 19.08 1.74 -4.81
CA VAL A 163 20.13 2.46 -4.07
C VAL A 163 20.73 1.56 -2.99
N PHE A 164 19.91 0.85 -2.22
CA PHE A 164 20.39 -0.14 -1.25
C PHE A 164 21.30 -1.18 -1.92
N LEU A 165 20.86 -1.73 -3.05
CA LEU A 165 21.55 -2.85 -3.69
C LEU A 165 22.86 -2.43 -4.35
N LEU A 166 22.84 -1.32 -5.09
CA LEU A 166 23.90 -0.90 -6.01
C LEU A 166 24.85 0.16 -5.46
N SER A 167 24.49 0.88 -4.38
CA SER A 167 25.42 1.84 -3.78
C SER A 167 26.70 1.15 -3.29
N ARG A 168 27.86 1.77 -3.48
CA ARG A 168 29.13 1.35 -2.86
C ARG A 168 29.37 1.95 -1.47
N ASN A 169 28.54 2.90 -1.05
CA ASN A 169 28.66 3.58 0.23
C ASN A 169 27.82 2.85 1.29
N THR A 170 28.46 2.25 2.28
CA THR A 170 27.79 1.46 3.34
C THR A 170 26.76 2.28 4.12
N ASN A 171 27.00 3.56 4.38
CA ASN A 171 26.04 4.42 5.09
C ASN A 171 24.78 4.61 4.24
N ASN A 172 24.92 4.87 2.94
CA ASN A 172 23.78 4.98 2.03
C ASN A 172 23.02 3.67 1.91
N GLN A 173 23.70 2.51 1.89
CA GLN A 173 23.05 1.20 1.92
C GLN A 173 22.20 1.04 3.20
N GLN A 174 22.75 1.37 4.37
CA GLN A 174 22.04 1.25 5.65
C GLN A 174 20.84 2.21 5.73
N ILE A 175 21.01 3.45 5.30
CA ILE A 175 19.93 4.44 5.26
C ILE A 175 18.83 3.97 4.30
N ALA A 176 19.18 3.54 3.09
CA ALA A 176 18.21 3.01 2.12
C ALA A 176 17.47 1.78 2.66
N GLN A 177 18.17 0.87 3.37
CA GLN A 177 17.54 -0.29 4.02
C GLN A 177 16.50 0.15 5.07
N GLY A 178 16.86 1.07 5.96
CA GLY A 178 15.93 1.60 6.96
C GLY A 178 14.75 2.33 6.32
N THR A 179 14.99 3.09 5.26
CA THR A 179 13.96 3.76 4.47
C THR A 179 13.00 2.77 3.81
N LEU A 180 13.48 1.65 3.25
CA LEU A 180 12.60 0.61 2.71
C LEU A 180 11.65 0.06 3.76
N VAL A 181 12.18 -0.30 4.94
CA VAL A 181 11.37 -0.81 6.06
C VAL A 181 10.27 0.20 6.43
N GLN A 182 10.62 1.49 6.53
CA GLN A 182 9.68 2.56 6.83
C GLN A 182 8.60 2.72 5.75
N MET A 183 8.98 2.73 4.47
CA MET A 183 8.04 2.86 3.34
C MET A 183 7.04 1.71 3.33
N VAL A 184 7.51 0.46 3.38
CA VAL A 184 6.64 -0.71 3.27
C VAL A 184 5.78 -0.89 4.53
N GLY A 185 6.32 -0.60 5.72
CA GLY A 185 5.55 -0.59 6.95
C GLY A 185 4.42 0.45 6.93
N THR A 186 4.70 1.64 6.39
CA THR A 186 3.69 2.70 6.25
C THR A 186 2.58 2.31 5.28
N VAL A 187 2.92 1.63 4.17
CA VAL A 187 1.90 1.08 3.24
C VAL A 187 0.94 0.14 3.97
N PHE A 188 1.46 -0.78 4.79
CA PHE A 188 0.62 -1.72 5.53
C PHE A 188 -0.13 -1.07 6.71
N GLU A 189 0.46 -0.09 7.39
CA GLU A 189 -0.23 0.65 8.46
C GLU A 189 -1.41 1.47 7.92
N ARG A 190 -1.28 2.02 6.71
CA ARG A 190 -2.39 2.68 6.02
C ARG A 190 -3.53 1.70 5.71
N VAL A 191 -3.23 0.49 5.23
CA VAL A 191 -4.27 -0.55 5.04
C VAL A 191 -4.96 -0.88 6.36
N LYS A 192 -4.20 -1.08 7.44
CA LYS A 192 -4.78 -1.34 8.76
C LYS A 192 -5.74 -0.23 9.21
N THR A 193 -5.40 1.03 8.94
CA THR A 193 -6.27 2.18 9.21
C THR A 193 -7.55 2.11 8.38
N ARG A 194 -7.45 1.80 7.08
CA ARG A 194 -8.62 1.63 6.19
C ARG A 194 -9.53 0.50 6.65
N LEU A 195 -8.97 -0.62 7.10
CA LEU A 195 -9.74 -1.74 7.63
C LEU A 195 -10.53 -1.36 8.88
N HIS A 196 -9.93 -0.61 9.80
CA HIS A 196 -10.64 -0.11 10.98
C HIS A 196 -11.78 0.84 10.58
N LEU A 197 -11.56 1.73 9.61
CA LEU A 197 -12.62 2.60 9.09
C LEU A 197 -13.74 1.80 8.41
N LYS A 198 -13.40 0.78 7.63
CA LYS A 198 -14.37 -0.14 7.00
C LYS A 198 -15.19 -0.88 8.05
N GLU A 199 -14.56 -1.40 9.10
CA GLU A 199 -15.25 -2.05 10.21
C GLU A 199 -16.22 -1.09 10.93
N THR A 200 -15.81 0.14 11.22
CA THR A 200 -16.70 1.14 11.83
C THR A 200 -17.91 1.47 10.96
N ARG A 201 -17.73 1.56 9.63
CA ARG A 201 -18.84 1.77 8.68
C ARG A 201 -19.83 0.62 8.70
N ILE A 202 -19.33 -0.62 8.66
CA ILE A 202 -20.17 -1.83 8.72
C ILE A 202 -20.97 -1.87 10.04
N ASN A 203 -20.32 -1.55 11.17
CA ASN A 203 -20.99 -1.54 12.47
C ASN A 203 -22.07 -0.45 12.57
N LEU A 204 -21.80 0.76 12.06
CA LEU A 204 -22.79 1.83 12.01
C LEU A 204 -24.00 1.43 11.15
N ALA A 205 -23.76 0.83 9.98
CA ALA A 205 -24.84 0.34 9.11
C ALA A 205 -25.70 -0.73 9.80
N LYS A 206 -25.09 -1.63 10.59
CA LYS A 206 -25.82 -2.61 11.40
C LYS A 206 -26.67 -1.96 12.50
N LEU A 207 -26.16 -0.94 13.19
CA LEU A 207 -26.96 -0.20 14.19
C LEU A 207 -28.16 0.50 13.55
N ARG A 208 -27.95 1.20 12.43
CA ARG A 208 -29.02 1.88 11.70
C ARG A 208 -30.14 0.92 11.29
N ASN A 209 -29.78 -0.27 10.82
CA ASN A 209 -30.74 -1.28 10.40
C ASN A 209 -31.33 -2.09 11.58
N GLY A 210 -30.72 -2.00 12.77
CA GLY A 210 -31.17 -2.68 13.99
C GLY A 210 -32.25 -1.92 14.76
N GLU A 211 -32.32 -0.59 14.64
CA GLU A 211 -33.35 0.24 15.29
C GLU A 211 -34.74 0.12 14.65
N SER A 212 -34.85 -0.42 13.43
CA SER A 212 -36.13 -0.61 12.75
C SER A 212 -37.00 -1.76 13.32
N ASN A 213 -36.53 -2.48 14.35
CA ASN A 213 -37.26 -3.57 15.01
C ASN A 213 -37.60 -3.33 16.49
N ALA A 214 -37.41 -2.13 17.04
CA ALA A 214 -37.86 -1.80 18.39
C ALA A 214 -39.30 -1.27 18.37
N THR A 215 -40.28 -2.15 18.18
CA THR A 215 -41.67 -1.85 18.57
C THR A 215 -41.72 -1.65 20.08
N PHE A 216 -41.97 -0.40 20.47
CA PHE A 216 -42.18 0.06 21.83
C PHE A 216 -43.50 -0.51 22.35
N ASP A 217 -43.48 -1.71 22.94
CA ASP A 217 -44.68 -2.26 23.57
C ASP A 217 -44.81 -1.67 24.97
N ARG A 218 -45.69 -0.67 25.07
CA ARG A 218 -46.08 -0.02 26.32
C ARG A 218 -47.37 -0.70 26.78
N GLN A 219 -47.27 -1.63 27.73
CA GLN A 219 -48.44 -2.07 28.50
C GLN A 219 -48.12 -2.04 30.00
N ASP A 220 -48.98 -1.32 30.71
CA ASP A 220 -48.97 -1.03 32.14
C ASP A 220 -48.73 -2.23 33.06
N SER A 221 -48.02 -1.96 34.16
CA SER A 221 -48.10 -2.75 35.38
C SER A 221 -49.36 -2.35 36.15
N LEU A 222 -50.09 -3.33 36.72
CA LEU A 222 -50.41 -3.42 38.15
C LEU A 222 -51.39 -4.59 38.42
N ASP A 223 -50.94 -5.44 39.36
CA ASP A 223 -51.66 -6.22 40.37
C ASP A 223 -52.67 -7.33 40.02
N GLY A 224 -52.41 -8.52 40.58
CA GLY A 224 -53.49 -9.36 41.12
C GLY A 224 -53.30 -10.87 41.07
N ASN A 225 -52.86 -11.43 42.21
CA ASN A 225 -53.21 -12.75 42.75
C ASN A 225 -52.66 -14.04 42.12
N GLY A 226 -52.01 -14.83 42.97
CA GLY A 226 -51.68 -16.23 42.72
C GLY A 226 -52.79 -17.20 43.12
N ALA A 227 -52.58 -18.47 42.75
CA ALA A 227 -52.80 -19.69 43.53
C ALA A 227 -52.86 -20.91 42.60
N ASN A 228 -52.08 -21.92 42.96
CA ASN A 228 -52.34 -23.38 42.93
C ASN A 228 -52.76 -24.09 41.63
N GLY A 229 -52.11 -25.24 41.42
CA GLY A 229 -52.63 -26.33 40.59
C GLY A 229 -51.56 -27.38 40.27
N GLU A 230 -51.35 -28.30 41.21
CA GLU A 230 -50.54 -29.51 41.09
C GLU A 230 -51.14 -30.57 40.14
N GLU A 231 -50.35 -31.63 39.93
CA GLU A 231 -50.67 -32.98 39.41
C GLU A 231 -50.64 -33.17 37.88
N GLY A 232 -50.02 -34.20 37.30
CA GLY A 232 -49.34 -35.39 37.83
C GLY A 232 -49.15 -36.46 36.75
N GLY A 233 -48.18 -37.38 36.94
CA GLY A 233 -48.08 -38.71 36.28
C GLY A 233 -47.08 -38.80 35.10
N GLU A 234 -45.82 -39.23 35.29
CA GLU A 234 -45.29 -40.62 35.39
C GLU A 234 -45.08 -41.36 34.04
N SER A 235 -43.82 -41.52 33.61
CA SER A 235 -43.09 -42.81 33.42
C SER A 235 -42.90 -43.14 31.91
N ALA A 236 -41.83 -43.71 31.34
CA ALA A 236 -40.66 -44.42 31.81
C ALA A 236 -39.53 -44.43 30.74
N GLU A 237 -38.29 -44.52 31.24
CA GLU A 237 -37.13 -45.32 30.79
C GLU A 237 -36.46 -45.21 29.40
N ALA A 238 -35.15 -45.46 29.48
CA ALA A 238 -34.06 -45.20 28.56
C ALA A 238 -33.74 -46.38 27.61
N SER A 239 -33.12 -46.08 26.47
CA SER A 239 -32.21 -47.00 25.76
C SER A 239 -31.24 -46.21 24.87
N ASP A 240 -29.94 -46.41 25.07
CA ASP A 240 -28.82 -45.90 24.27
C ASP A 240 -28.87 -46.33 22.79
N PRO A 241 -28.31 -45.53 21.85
CA PRO A 241 -27.89 -46.03 20.54
C PRO A 241 -26.37 -46.26 20.48
N GLU A 242 -25.97 -47.50 20.16
CA GLU A 242 -24.61 -47.84 19.73
C GLU A 242 -24.24 -47.19 18.37
N PRO A 243 -22.94 -46.93 18.11
CA PRO A 243 -22.47 -46.28 16.88
C PRO A 243 -22.24 -47.31 15.76
N SER A 244 -22.92 -47.13 14.63
CA SER A 244 -22.64 -47.90 13.42
C SER A 244 -21.54 -47.21 12.59
N THR A 245 -20.35 -47.79 12.66
CA THR A 245 -19.25 -47.60 11.72
C THR A 245 -19.65 -48.02 10.31
N SER A 246 -19.65 -47.07 9.37
CA SER A 246 -19.59 -47.37 7.94
C SER A 246 -18.33 -46.74 7.35
N GLU A 247 -17.31 -47.57 7.17
CA GLU A 247 -16.12 -47.26 6.39
C GLU A 247 -16.52 -47.12 4.92
N GLN A 248 -16.54 -45.88 4.42
CA GLN A 248 -16.49 -45.62 2.98
C GLN A 248 -15.02 -45.51 2.55
N PRO A 249 -14.65 -46.06 1.38
CA PRO A 249 -13.27 -46.04 0.92
C PRO A 249 -12.86 -44.61 0.60
N GLY A 250 -11.76 -44.17 1.23
CA GLY A 250 -11.19 -42.86 1.04
C GLY A 250 -10.80 -42.64 -0.42
N ASP A 251 -11.37 -41.61 -1.01
CA ASP A 251 -10.88 -40.97 -2.22
C ASP A 251 -9.45 -40.46 -1.94
N GLU A 252 -8.43 -41.26 -2.29
CA GLU A 252 -7.04 -40.82 -2.31
C GLU A 252 -6.87 -39.81 -3.45
N GLY A 253 -7.33 -38.59 -3.22
CA GLY A 253 -6.92 -37.44 -4.02
C GLY A 253 -5.38 -37.35 -4.04
N PRO A 254 -4.78 -36.91 -5.16
CA PRO A 254 -3.33 -36.92 -5.33
C PRO A 254 -2.65 -36.17 -4.18
N LYS A 255 -1.73 -36.85 -3.49
CA LYS A 255 -0.91 -36.29 -2.40
C LYS A 255 -0.13 -35.10 -2.94
N LEU A 256 -0.41 -33.91 -2.41
CA LEU A 256 0.22 -32.66 -2.82
C LEU A 256 1.74 -32.70 -2.55
N THR A 257 2.55 -32.43 -3.58
CA THR A 257 4.01 -32.32 -3.51
C THR A 257 4.48 -30.87 -3.42
N LEU A 258 5.74 -30.66 -3.06
CA LEU A 258 6.36 -29.32 -3.02
C LEU A 258 6.36 -28.65 -4.41
N LYS A 259 6.50 -29.44 -5.48
CA LYS A 259 6.46 -28.93 -6.86
C LYS A 259 5.08 -28.42 -7.25
N ASP A 260 4.01 -29.00 -6.71
CA ASP A 260 2.65 -28.57 -7.02
C ASP A 260 2.35 -27.17 -6.48
N LEU A 261 3.03 -26.73 -5.42
CA LEU A 261 2.91 -25.36 -4.91
C LEU A 261 3.38 -24.31 -5.91
N GLU A 262 4.27 -24.67 -6.85
CA GLU A 262 4.75 -23.75 -7.89
C GLU A 262 3.70 -23.46 -8.97
N HIS A 263 2.64 -24.27 -9.05
CA HIS A 263 1.59 -24.15 -10.05
C HIS A 263 0.20 -23.83 -9.46
N ARG A 264 0.05 -23.90 -8.13
CA ARG A 264 -1.22 -23.61 -7.45
C ARG A 264 -1.42 -22.12 -7.18
N LYS A 265 -1.74 -21.38 -8.25
CA LYS A 265 -2.11 -19.97 -8.19
C LYS A 265 -3.61 -19.81 -8.44
N SER A 266 -4.38 -19.57 -7.38
CA SER A 266 -5.84 -19.37 -7.47
C SER A 266 -6.26 -17.94 -7.78
N PHE A 267 -5.41 -16.96 -7.43
CA PHE A 267 -5.67 -15.55 -7.66
C PHE A 267 -4.89 -15.09 -8.90
N ASP A 268 -5.59 -14.58 -9.90
CA ASP A 268 -4.99 -14.12 -11.14
C ASP A 268 -4.73 -12.60 -11.12
N ASP A 269 -3.45 -12.26 -11.12
CA ASP A 269 -2.92 -10.90 -11.10
C ASP A 269 -2.05 -10.60 -12.34
N SER A 270 -2.19 -11.38 -13.41
CA SER A 270 -1.35 -11.28 -14.62
C SER A 270 -1.44 -9.91 -15.28
N ASN A 271 -2.62 -9.26 -15.24
CA ASN A 271 -2.88 -7.96 -15.86
C ASN A 271 -2.88 -6.80 -14.86
N MET A 272 -2.48 -7.03 -13.61
CA MET A 272 -2.64 -6.05 -12.55
C MET A 272 -1.69 -4.85 -12.68
N GLY A 273 -0.55 -5.02 -13.37
CA GLY A 273 0.45 -3.97 -13.57
C GLY A 273 0.87 -3.30 -12.26
N ASP A 274 1.34 -2.05 -12.36
CA ASP A 274 1.59 -1.18 -11.21
C ASP A 274 0.38 -0.29 -10.87
N GLY A 275 -0.62 -0.22 -11.75
CA GLY A 275 -1.73 0.74 -11.67
C GLY A 275 -1.33 2.19 -11.95
N PRO A 276 -2.27 3.07 -12.29
CA PRO A 276 -1.99 4.50 -12.52
C PRO A 276 -1.56 5.19 -11.22
N THR A 277 -0.78 6.27 -11.33
CA THR A 277 -0.43 7.09 -10.17
C THR A 277 -1.67 7.87 -9.71
N MET A 278 -2.10 7.64 -8.48
CA MET A 278 -3.22 8.34 -7.84
C MET A 278 -2.78 9.02 -6.56
N VAL A 279 -3.55 10.02 -6.10
CA VAL A 279 -3.25 10.78 -4.89
C VAL A 279 -4.47 10.87 -3.99
N THR A 280 -4.37 10.33 -2.78
CA THR A 280 -5.37 10.54 -1.73
C THR A 280 -4.96 11.71 -0.85
N LYS A 281 -5.86 12.68 -0.63
CA LYS A 281 -5.65 13.79 0.30
C LYS A 281 -6.08 13.37 1.71
N LEU A 282 -5.15 13.38 2.66
CA LEU A 282 -5.43 13.10 4.05
C LEU A 282 -6.16 14.32 4.64
N LYS A 283 -7.41 14.15 5.04
CA LYS A 283 -8.18 15.19 5.75
C LYS A 283 -7.48 15.44 7.09
N GLY A 284 -6.87 16.61 7.25
CA GLY A 284 -6.26 16.98 8.53
C GLY A 284 -7.31 16.91 9.64
N ASN A 285 -6.92 16.37 10.81
CA ASN A 285 -7.73 16.38 12.03
C ASN A 285 -8.02 17.83 12.44
N ARG A 286 -8.98 18.48 11.79
CA ARG A 286 -9.71 19.57 12.41
C ARG A 286 -10.42 18.91 13.58
N LYS A 287 -9.93 19.15 14.79
CA LYS A 287 -10.71 18.97 16.01
C LYS A 287 -11.98 19.79 15.83
N SER A 288 -13.01 19.20 15.23
CA SER A 288 -14.34 19.76 15.22
C SER A 288 -14.86 19.56 16.63
N ALA A 289 -14.43 20.45 17.54
CA ALA A 289 -15.24 20.79 18.70
C ALA A 289 -16.48 21.53 18.16
N ARG A 290 -17.37 20.79 17.49
CA ARG A 290 -18.73 21.26 17.23
C ARG A 290 -19.60 20.58 18.26
N SER A 291 -20.26 21.44 19.04
CA SER A 291 -21.24 21.08 20.05
C SER A 291 -22.28 20.12 19.47
N VAL A 292 -22.69 19.13 20.27
CA VAL A 292 -23.68 18.08 19.94
C VAL A 292 -25.10 18.63 19.73
N SER A 293 -25.29 19.95 19.78
CA SER A 293 -26.60 20.60 19.87
C SER A 293 -27.11 21.28 18.59
N GLU A 294 -26.45 21.14 17.43
CA GLU A 294 -26.93 21.73 16.16
C GLU A 294 -27.24 20.70 15.06
N GLN A 295 -27.18 19.39 15.37
CA GLN A 295 -27.38 18.34 14.37
C GLN A 295 -28.84 17.91 14.19
N SER A 296 -29.78 18.49 14.93
CA SER A 296 -31.21 18.13 14.84
C SER A 296 -32.01 18.89 13.77
N ASN A 297 -31.41 19.81 13.00
CA ASN A 297 -32.14 20.63 12.02
C ASN A 297 -31.53 20.66 10.60
N ALA A 298 -30.64 19.71 10.27
CA ALA A 298 -30.11 19.53 8.91
C ALA A 298 -30.41 18.15 8.29
N GLU A 299 -31.36 17.41 8.85
CA GLU A 299 -31.97 16.25 8.18
C GLU A 299 -33.08 16.74 7.25
N THR A 300 -32.71 17.16 6.04
CA THR A 300 -33.66 17.24 4.93
C THR A 300 -32.92 16.85 3.66
N THR A 301 -33.29 15.68 3.15
CA THR A 301 -33.01 15.11 1.82
C THR A 301 -31.55 14.85 1.46
N VAL A 302 -30.94 13.81 2.05
CA VAL A 302 -29.94 13.01 1.32
C VAL A 302 -30.73 11.90 0.65
N THR A 303 -30.75 11.85 -0.69
CA THR A 303 -31.45 10.78 -1.40
C THR A 303 -30.69 9.45 -1.23
N ASP A 304 -31.36 8.29 -1.30
CA ASP A 304 -30.69 6.98 -1.24
C ASP A 304 -29.54 6.86 -2.27
N ARG A 305 -29.64 7.57 -3.41
CA ARG A 305 -28.60 7.64 -4.45
C ARG A 305 -27.32 8.34 -4.00
N ASP A 306 -27.42 9.43 -3.23
CA ASP A 306 -26.25 10.17 -2.74
C ASP A 306 -25.47 9.39 -1.66
N GLN A 307 -26.15 8.49 -0.93
CA GLN A 307 -25.47 7.59 0.02
C GLN A 307 -24.74 6.44 -0.69
N ASP A 308 -25.33 5.87 -1.74
CA ASP A 308 -24.75 4.75 -2.50
C ASP A 308 -23.47 5.16 -3.24
N ASP A 309 -23.51 6.29 -3.95
CA ASP A 309 -22.33 6.88 -4.64
C ASP A 309 -21.18 7.19 -3.65
N SER A 310 -21.53 7.58 -2.42
CA SER A 310 -20.53 7.85 -1.37
C SER A 310 -19.87 6.58 -0.84
N GLN A 311 -20.59 5.46 -0.79
CA GLN A 311 -20.09 4.19 -0.28
C GLN A 311 -19.21 3.50 -1.31
N GLU A 312 -19.61 3.48 -2.59
CA GLU A 312 -18.80 2.96 -3.69
C GLU A 312 -17.45 3.70 -3.79
N SER A 313 -17.46 5.03 -3.64
CA SER A 313 -16.23 5.83 -3.62
C SER A 313 -15.27 5.42 -2.49
N LEU A 314 -15.78 5.13 -1.30
CA LEU A 314 -14.97 4.72 -0.16
C LEU A 314 -14.44 3.28 -0.31
N GLU A 315 -15.18 2.40 -0.97
CA GLU A 315 -14.74 1.04 -1.29
C GLU A 315 -13.67 1.04 -2.37
N ALA A 316 -13.82 1.86 -3.41
CA ALA A 316 -12.79 2.10 -4.41
C ALA A 316 -11.52 2.67 -3.75
N GLU A 317 -11.66 3.60 -2.80
CA GLU A 317 -10.52 4.11 -2.04
C GLU A 317 -9.83 3.00 -1.24
N ASP A 318 -10.57 2.15 -0.52
CA ASP A 318 -9.99 1.03 0.24
C ASP A 318 -9.21 0.05 -0.65
N GLU A 319 -9.76 -0.27 -1.82
CA GLU A 319 -9.15 -1.16 -2.82
C GLU A 319 -7.78 -0.63 -3.28
N ILE A 320 -7.63 0.70 -3.44
CA ILE A 320 -6.35 1.32 -3.81
C ILE A 320 -5.27 1.02 -2.76
N TYR A 321 -5.58 1.19 -1.47
CA TYR A 321 -4.61 0.92 -0.40
C TYR A 321 -4.24 -0.56 -0.33
N VAL A 322 -5.22 -1.46 -0.45
CA VAL A 322 -4.98 -2.91 -0.43
C VAL A 322 -4.14 -3.34 -1.64
N ARG A 323 -4.41 -2.77 -2.82
CA ARG A 323 -3.65 -3.00 -4.05
C ARG A 323 -2.17 -2.62 -3.91
N ASP A 324 -1.87 -1.47 -3.32
CA ASP A 324 -0.50 -1.06 -3.05
C ASP A 324 0.23 -2.06 -2.15
N ALA A 325 -0.41 -2.48 -1.04
CA ALA A 325 0.17 -3.46 -0.12
C ALA A 325 0.41 -4.82 -0.79
N TYR A 326 -0.53 -5.26 -1.63
CA TYR A 326 -0.40 -6.49 -2.41
C TYR A 326 0.80 -6.43 -3.35
N LEU A 327 0.93 -5.35 -4.14
CA LEU A 327 2.00 -5.22 -5.14
C LEU A 327 3.38 -5.11 -4.48
N VAL A 328 3.48 -4.43 -3.35
CA VAL A 328 4.70 -4.35 -2.54
C VAL A 328 5.09 -5.75 -2.02
N PHE A 329 4.15 -6.47 -1.40
CA PHE A 329 4.42 -7.80 -0.84
C PHE A 329 4.80 -8.82 -1.93
N ARG A 330 4.05 -8.83 -3.04
CA ARG A 330 4.33 -9.64 -4.23
C ARG A 330 5.74 -9.40 -4.75
N SER A 331 6.16 -8.13 -4.86
CA SER A 331 7.47 -7.76 -5.37
C SER A 331 8.60 -8.36 -4.54
N PHE A 332 8.52 -8.30 -3.21
CA PHE A 332 9.55 -8.91 -2.35
C PHE A 332 9.54 -10.43 -2.39
N CYS A 333 8.36 -11.07 -2.47
CA CYS A 333 8.29 -12.53 -2.67
C CYS A 333 8.93 -12.95 -4.00
N ASN A 334 8.71 -12.20 -5.09
CA ASN A 334 9.35 -12.50 -6.37
C ASN A 334 10.86 -12.28 -6.36
N LEU A 335 11.36 -11.31 -5.57
CA LEU A 335 12.80 -11.10 -5.40
C LEU A 335 13.46 -12.19 -4.55
N SER A 336 12.76 -12.75 -3.56
CA SER A 336 13.29 -13.81 -2.69
C SER A 336 13.40 -15.17 -3.41
N THR A 337 12.59 -15.42 -4.43
CA THR A 337 12.52 -16.72 -5.15
C THR A 337 13.59 -16.89 -6.23
N LYS A 338 14.42 -15.85 -6.50
CA LYS A 338 15.54 -15.95 -7.44
C LYS A 338 16.50 -17.06 -7.02
N ASN A 339 16.72 -18.04 -7.91
CA ASN A 339 17.70 -19.11 -7.69
C ASN A 339 19.11 -18.54 -7.83
N LEU A 340 19.99 -18.88 -6.88
CA LEU A 340 21.39 -18.46 -6.91
C LEU A 340 22.26 -19.65 -7.25
N PRO A 341 23.23 -19.51 -8.17
CA PRO A 341 24.19 -20.57 -8.46
C PRO A 341 25.15 -20.77 -7.27
N PRO A 342 25.78 -21.95 -7.14
CA PRO A 342 26.56 -22.32 -5.95
C PRO A 342 27.69 -21.34 -5.59
N ASP A 343 28.33 -20.75 -6.58
CA ASP A 343 29.38 -19.73 -6.43
C ASP A 343 28.87 -18.45 -5.75
N MET A 344 27.63 -18.05 -6.05
CA MET A 344 26.99 -16.85 -5.50
C MET A 344 26.35 -17.09 -4.13
N LEU A 345 26.15 -18.35 -3.71
CA LEU A 345 25.56 -18.67 -2.40
C LEU A 345 26.47 -18.29 -1.24
N TYR A 346 27.79 -18.39 -1.42
CA TYR A 346 28.76 -18.13 -0.35
C TYR A 346 29.25 -16.67 -0.35
N GLU A 347 28.94 -15.89 -1.38
CA GLU A 347 29.22 -14.46 -1.42
C GLU A 347 28.15 -13.66 -0.66
N LEU A 348 28.19 -13.73 0.68
CA LEU A 348 27.19 -13.08 1.55
C LEU A 348 27.08 -11.56 1.38
N ARG A 349 28.14 -10.91 0.88
CA ARG A 349 28.16 -9.47 0.57
C ARG A 349 27.82 -9.17 -0.89
N GLY A 350 27.69 -10.19 -1.73
CA GLY A 350 27.32 -10.08 -3.13
C GLY A 350 25.89 -9.55 -3.27
N GLN A 351 25.64 -8.83 -4.36
CA GLN A 351 24.32 -8.27 -4.65
C GLN A 351 23.20 -9.33 -4.65
N PRO A 352 23.36 -10.53 -5.25
CA PRO A 352 22.27 -11.51 -5.29
C PRO A 352 21.86 -12.00 -3.90
N MET A 353 22.82 -12.25 -3.00
CA MET A 353 22.53 -12.68 -1.64
C MET A 353 21.94 -11.55 -0.79
N ARG A 354 22.48 -10.32 -0.90
CA ARG A 354 21.92 -9.15 -0.22
C ARG A 354 20.48 -8.87 -0.66
N SER A 355 20.18 -9.00 -1.95
CA SER A 355 18.82 -8.95 -2.50
C SER A 355 17.92 -9.99 -1.85
N LYS A 356 18.33 -11.26 -1.86
CA LYS A 356 17.54 -12.36 -1.28
C LYS A 356 17.27 -12.13 0.21
N LEU A 357 18.29 -11.79 0.99
CA LEU A 357 18.18 -11.54 2.42
C LEU A 357 17.25 -10.37 2.71
N ILE A 358 17.42 -9.20 2.07
CA ILE A 358 16.54 -8.05 2.37
C ILE A 358 15.08 -8.36 2.03
N SER A 359 14.82 -9.07 0.93
CA SER A 359 13.46 -9.47 0.54
C SER A 359 12.82 -10.38 1.59
N LEU A 360 13.53 -11.40 2.06
CA LEU A 360 13.03 -12.28 3.13
C LEU A 360 12.80 -11.54 4.45
N HIS A 361 13.72 -10.66 4.84
CA HIS A 361 13.57 -9.86 6.05
C HIS A 361 12.35 -8.93 5.95
N LEU A 362 12.12 -8.28 4.81
CA LEU A 362 10.95 -7.42 4.62
C LEU A 362 9.64 -8.23 4.63
N ILE A 363 9.60 -9.43 4.03
CA ILE A 363 8.45 -10.34 4.12
C ILE A 363 8.17 -10.69 5.58
N HIS A 364 9.20 -11.10 6.34
CA HIS A 364 9.09 -11.41 7.76
C HIS A 364 8.58 -10.21 8.56
N THR A 365 9.19 -9.03 8.40
CA THR A 365 8.79 -7.80 9.11
C THR A 365 7.34 -7.44 8.84
N LEU A 366 6.90 -7.51 7.58
CA LEU A 366 5.51 -7.21 7.22
C LEU A 366 4.52 -8.19 7.87
N LEU A 367 4.81 -9.49 7.81
CA LEU A 367 3.98 -10.51 8.45
C LEU A 367 3.95 -10.34 9.97
N ASN A 368 5.10 -10.10 10.60
CA ASN A 368 5.21 -9.99 12.06
C ASN A 368 4.48 -8.75 12.59
N ASN A 369 4.64 -7.60 11.94
CA ASN A 369 4.15 -6.32 12.46
C ASN A 369 2.70 -6.02 12.03
N HIS A 370 2.24 -6.58 10.91
CA HIS A 370 0.94 -6.26 10.33
C HIS A 370 0.08 -7.50 10.09
N ILE A 371 0.25 -8.56 10.89
CA ILE A 371 -0.46 -9.84 10.71
C ILE A 371 -1.98 -9.68 10.60
N SER A 372 -2.57 -8.70 11.29
CA SER A 372 -4.00 -8.41 11.24
C SER A 372 -4.49 -8.00 9.85
N VAL A 373 -3.64 -7.39 9.03
CA VAL A 373 -3.96 -7.07 7.62
C VAL A 373 -4.07 -8.37 6.81
N PHE A 374 -3.15 -9.31 7.04
CA PHE A 374 -3.14 -10.59 6.33
C PHE A 374 -4.31 -11.48 6.72
N THR A 375 -4.70 -11.51 8.00
CA THR A 375 -5.73 -12.43 8.51
C THR A 375 -7.14 -11.84 8.57
N SER A 376 -7.30 -10.53 8.33
CA SER A 376 -8.62 -9.89 8.42
C SER A 376 -9.53 -10.36 7.29
N PRO A 377 -10.77 -10.82 7.58
CA PRO A 377 -11.74 -11.18 6.56
C PRO A 377 -12.25 -9.95 5.78
N LEU A 378 -12.07 -8.74 6.32
CA LEU A 378 -12.46 -7.49 5.66
C LEU A 378 -11.43 -7.03 4.62
N CYS A 379 -10.19 -7.53 4.71
CA CYS A 379 -9.13 -7.21 3.77
C CYS A 379 -9.30 -8.05 2.50
N THR A 380 -9.83 -7.40 1.47
CA THR A 380 -10.20 -8.01 0.20
C THR A 380 -9.55 -7.25 -0.94
N ILE A 381 -9.26 -7.97 -2.01
CA ILE A 381 -8.71 -7.43 -3.25
C ILE A 381 -9.45 -8.06 -4.43
N THR A 382 -9.73 -7.24 -5.43
CA THR A 382 -10.55 -7.65 -6.57
C THR A 382 -9.69 -8.28 -7.67
N SER A 383 -10.09 -9.46 -8.13
CA SER A 383 -9.44 -10.16 -9.23
C SER A 383 -9.62 -9.43 -10.56
N THR A 384 -8.54 -9.28 -11.33
CA THR A 384 -8.58 -8.57 -12.62
C THR A 384 -9.37 -9.30 -13.71
N LYS A 385 -9.64 -10.61 -13.55
CA LYS A 385 -10.40 -11.40 -14.53
C LYS A 385 -11.83 -11.70 -14.09
N SER A 386 -12.03 -12.06 -12.83
CA SER A 386 -13.36 -12.44 -12.35
C SER A 386 -14.15 -11.25 -11.78
N ASN A 387 -13.50 -10.11 -11.51
CA ASN A 387 -14.07 -9.01 -10.73
C ASN A 387 -14.65 -9.43 -9.37
N GLU A 388 -14.24 -10.60 -8.87
CA GLU A 388 -14.69 -11.10 -7.58
C GLU A 388 -13.71 -10.70 -6.47
N PRO A 389 -14.22 -10.28 -5.30
CA PRO A 389 -13.40 -9.98 -4.15
C PRO A 389 -12.79 -11.26 -3.60
N THR A 390 -11.46 -11.26 -3.46
CA THR A 390 -10.69 -12.35 -2.87
C THR A 390 -10.06 -11.87 -1.57
N SER A 391 -10.06 -12.68 -0.52
CA SER A 391 -9.33 -12.31 0.71
C SER A 391 -7.84 -12.05 0.42
N PHE A 392 -7.26 -11.06 1.08
CA PHE A 392 -5.86 -10.69 0.89
C PHE A 392 -4.92 -11.88 1.11
N LEU A 393 -5.20 -12.71 2.12
CA LEU A 393 -4.43 -13.92 2.42
C LEU A 393 -4.41 -14.90 1.25
N GLN A 394 -5.58 -15.14 0.64
CA GLN A 394 -5.70 -16.07 -0.46
C GLN A 394 -5.01 -15.53 -1.72
N ALA A 395 -5.04 -14.21 -1.93
CA ALA A 395 -4.35 -13.56 -3.04
C ALA A 395 -2.82 -13.70 -2.94
N ILE A 396 -2.24 -13.52 -1.74
CA ILE A 396 -0.77 -13.61 -1.55
C ILE A 396 -0.26 -15.04 -1.34
N LYS A 397 -1.15 -16.01 -1.12
CA LYS A 397 -0.82 -17.39 -0.73
C LYS A 397 0.21 -18.04 -1.65
N PHE A 398 0.01 -17.90 -2.97
CA PHE A 398 0.93 -18.44 -3.97
C PHE A 398 2.36 -17.91 -3.77
N TYR A 399 2.52 -16.58 -3.66
CA TYR A 399 3.82 -15.93 -3.54
C TYR A 399 4.54 -16.27 -2.24
N LEU A 400 3.81 -16.31 -1.13
CA LEU A 400 4.36 -16.68 0.17
C LEU A 400 4.84 -18.14 0.20
N CYS A 401 4.00 -19.06 -0.30
CA CYS A 401 4.36 -20.48 -0.41
C CYS A 401 5.57 -20.70 -1.32
N LEU A 402 5.64 -19.99 -2.45
CA LEU A 402 6.77 -20.08 -3.37
C LEU A 402 8.06 -19.56 -2.73
N SER A 403 7.99 -18.44 -1.99
CA SER A 403 9.13 -17.89 -1.23
C SER A 403 9.67 -18.90 -0.21
N ILE A 404 8.79 -19.58 0.55
CA ILE A 404 9.22 -20.63 1.49
C ILE A 404 9.77 -21.85 0.76
N SER A 405 9.08 -22.34 -0.28
CA SER A 405 9.49 -23.54 -1.00
C SER A 405 10.88 -23.41 -1.63
N ARG A 406 11.22 -22.21 -2.11
CA ARG A 406 12.53 -21.93 -2.73
C ARG A 406 13.67 -21.67 -1.76
N ASN A 407 13.38 -21.33 -0.51
CA ASN A 407 14.41 -20.89 0.45
C ASN A 407 14.47 -21.73 1.74
N GLY A 408 13.44 -22.51 2.05
CA GLY A 408 13.32 -23.27 3.31
C GLY A 408 14.30 -24.42 3.46
N ALA A 409 14.94 -24.87 2.38
CA ALA A 409 16.02 -25.86 2.39
C ALA A 409 17.37 -25.24 1.98
N SER A 410 17.54 -23.92 2.19
CA SER A 410 18.79 -23.22 1.88
C SER A 410 19.95 -23.77 2.72
N SER A 411 21.11 -23.97 2.09
CA SER A 411 22.37 -24.31 2.77
C SER A 411 23.05 -23.11 3.45
N VAL A 412 22.51 -21.90 3.27
CA VAL A 412 22.99 -20.68 3.91
C VAL A 412 22.15 -20.39 5.16
N ASP A 413 22.76 -20.48 6.34
CA ASP A 413 22.09 -20.36 7.65
C ASP A 413 21.21 -19.11 7.75
N ARG A 414 21.72 -17.94 7.36
CA ARG A 414 20.95 -16.67 7.42
C ARG A 414 19.67 -16.68 6.61
N VAL A 415 19.63 -17.42 5.49
CA VAL A 415 18.43 -17.57 4.66
C VAL A 415 17.48 -18.58 5.30
N PHE A 416 18.03 -19.68 5.83
CA PHE A 416 17.26 -20.71 6.51
C PHE A 416 16.56 -20.16 7.76
N GLU A 417 17.28 -19.44 8.63
CA GLU A 417 16.76 -18.83 9.86
C GLU A 417 15.56 -17.90 9.60
N VAL A 418 15.71 -16.91 8.71
CA VAL A 418 14.60 -16.00 8.38
C VAL A 418 13.42 -16.73 7.74
N CYS A 419 13.66 -17.80 6.98
CA CYS A 419 12.59 -18.65 6.46
C CYS A 419 11.87 -19.43 7.55
N CYS A 420 12.58 -19.92 8.57
CA CYS A 420 11.98 -20.54 9.74
C CYS A 420 11.09 -19.56 10.49
N ASP A 421 11.52 -18.31 10.66
CA ASP A 421 10.72 -17.27 11.31
C ASP A 421 9.44 -16.95 10.53
N ILE A 422 9.53 -16.83 9.19
CA ILE A 422 8.34 -16.66 8.34
C ILE A 422 7.41 -17.87 8.47
N PHE A 423 7.96 -19.09 8.40
CA PHE A 423 7.18 -20.32 8.52
C PHE A 423 6.50 -20.44 9.89
N TRP A 424 7.17 -20.02 10.97
CA TRP A 424 6.59 -19.95 12.30
C TRP A 424 5.36 -19.03 12.34
N LEU A 425 5.42 -17.84 11.74
CA LEU A 425 4.27 -16.94 11.64
C LEU A 425 3.11 -17.58 10.86
N MET A 426 3.41 -18.30 9.77
CA MET A 426 2.39 -19.06 9.02
C MET A 426 1.73 -20.14 9.88
N LEU A 427 2.50 -20.91 10.64
CA LEU A 427 1.96 -21.94 11.54
C LEU A 427 1.12 -21.34 12.66
N LYS A 428 1.56 -20.21 13.24
CA LYS A 428 0.90 -19.57 14.38
C LYS A 428 -0.41 -18.90 14.00
N PHE A 429 -0.45 -18.18 12.88
CA PHE A 429 -1.58 -17.28 12.55
C PHE A 429 -2.40 -17.71 11.33
N MET A 430 -1.89 -18.61 10.50
CA MET A 430 -2.51 -18.96 9.22
C MET A 430 -2.76 -20.46 9.06
N ARG A 431 -2.78 -21.21 10.17
CA ARG A 431 -2.90 -22.68 10.16
C ARG A 431 -4.11 -23.19 9.37
N ALA A 432 -5.30 -22.65 9.61
CA ALA A 432 -6.50 -23.12 8.94
C ALA A 432 -6.51 -22.79 7.43
N PRO A 433 -6.24 -21.54 6.98
CA PRO A 433 -6.18 -21.21 5.56
C PRO A 433 -5.03 -21.89 4.78
N PHE A 434 -3.93 -22.26 5.45
CA PHE A 434 -2.78 -22.96 4.83
C PHE A 434 -2.81 -24.46 5.04
N LYS A 435 -3.77 -25.01 5.79
CA LYS A 435 -4.01 -26.45 5.83
C LYS A 435 -4.47 -26.85 4.44
N VAL A 436 -3.59 -27.55 3.72
CA VAL A 436 -4.00 -28.30 2.54
C VAL A 436 -5.05 -29.29 3.03
N SER A 437 -6.24 -29.28 2.44
CA SER A 437 -7.21 -30.37 2.57
C SER A 437 -6.57 -31.64 2.00
N GLY A 438 -5.81 -32.33 2.84
CA GLY A 438 -5.05 -33.54 2.51
C GLY A 438 -4.15 -33.92 3.69
N PRO A 439 -4.03 -35.22 4.01
CA PRO A 439 -3.26 -35.67 5.18
C PRO A 439 -1.78 -35.30 5.04
N ILE A 440 -1.25 -34.67 6.09
CA ILE A 440 0.19 -34.39 6.25
C ILE A 440 0.91 -35.74 6.35
N PRO A 441 2.03 -35.97 5.63
CA PRO A 441 2.77 -37.22 5.75
C PRO A 441 3.22 -37.41 7.21
N LYS A 442 2.79 -38.51 7.82
CA LYS A 442 3.42 -39.03 9.03
C LYS A 442 4.85 -39.38 8.65
N CYS A 443 5.83 -38.73 9.31
CA CYS A 443 7.23 -39.10 9.21
C CYS A 443 7.46 -40.51 9.74
#